data_AF-A0A8S3DMN2-F1
#
_entry.id   AF-A0A8S3DMN2-F1
#
_cell.length_a   1.000
_cell.length_b   1.000
_cell.length_c   1.000
_cell.angle_alpha   90.00
_cell.angle_beta   90.00
_cell.angle_gamma   90.00
#
_symmetry.space_group_name_H-M   'P 1'
#
loop_
_entity.id
_entity.type
_entity.pdbx_description
1 polymer ?
#
loop_
_entity_poly.entity_id
_entity_poly.type
_entity_poly.pdbx_seq_one_letter_code
_entity_poly.pdbx_strand_id
1 'polypeptide(L)'
;MDQPASNPAISTYTGSRLLSPIADMAGLPIDQFNFLLSEIVALILAMCFRRFLPPKPSNTFARHLVASLLGIAISHFCFGAQIWHLIIQSSIVYLMLLWIPPKHSYLIIFIFCMIYMSAVHIHRLIYDYGNYTLDISGPLMINTQKLTALAFAFYDGYRSKERTKEQRSNEEHLTLSDDQEKQKITDIPTPIEFLSYIFYFHGICVGPLCFFKDYCDFVEGRNLLVIPTSKISDEQ
;
A
#
# COMPACT_ATOMS: atom_id res chain seq x y z
N MET A 1 -14.44 16.21 -47.52
CA MET A 1 -13.24 15.36 -47.40
C MET A 1 -12.18 16.25 -46.81
N ASP A 2 -12.21 16.41 -45.49
CA ASP A 2 -11.18 17.11 -44.72
C ASP A 2 -11.13 16.40 -43.36
N GLN A 3 -9.97 15.83 -43.08
CA GLN A 3 -9.70 15.02 -41.88
C GLN A 3 -9.92 15.86 -40.61
N PRO A 4 -10.49 15.32 -39.53
CA PRO A 4 -10.32 15.96 -38.24
C PRO A 4 -8.83 15.90 -37.89
N ALA A 5 -8.24 17.08 -37.71
CA ALA A 5 -6.87 17.22 -37.25
C ALA A 5 -6.66 16.35 -36.01
N SER A 6 -5.80 15.35 -36.15
CA SER A 6 -5.25 14.59 -35.03
C SER A 6 -4.57 15.58 -34.09
N ASN A 7 -5.27 16.00 -33.05
CA ASN A 7 -4.68 16.81 -32.00
C ASN A 7 -3.51 16.01 -31.42
N PRO A 8 -2.25 16.49 -31.49
CA PRO A 8 -1.11 15.81 -30.93
C PRO A 8 -1.10 16.10 -29.42
N ALA A 9 -2.16 15.68 -28.72
CA ALA A 9 -2.00 15.33 -27.33
C ALA A 9 -1.07 14.11 -27.36
N ILE A 10 0.23 14.37 -27.29
CA ILE A 10 1.24 13.37 -26.97
C ILE A 10 0.64 12.58 -25.84
N SER A 11 0.27 11.33 -26.10
CA SER A 11 -0.50 10.56 -25.16
C SER A 11 0.43 10.25 -23.99
N THR A 12 0.41 11.12 -22.97
CA THR A 12 1.23 11.13 -21.75
C THR A 12 1.01 9.88 -20.90
N TYR A 13 -0.01 9.08 -21.24
CA TYR A 13 -0.24 7.77 -20.68
C TYR A 13 0.90 6.79 -21.03
N THR A 14 1.57 6.31 -20.00
CA THR A 14 2.72 5.40 -20.11
C THR A 14 2.37 3.93 -19.89
N GLY A 15 1.12 3.63 -19.49
CA GLY A 15 0.64 2.26 -19.29
C GLY A 15 0.36 1.51 -20.59
N SER A 16 -0.23 0.32 -20.44
CA SER A 16 -0.48 -0.60 -21.56
C SER A 16 -1.46 -0.05 -22.59
N ARG A 17 -1.12 -0.15 -23.88
CA ARG A 17 -2.01 0.22 -25.01
C ARG A 17 -2.58 -0.99 -25.73
N LEU A 18 -2.42 -2.19 -25.17
CA LEU A 18 -2.86 -3.44 -25.78
C LEU A 18 -4.38 -3.48 -26.00
N LEU A 19 -5.13 -2.80 -25.13
CA LEU A 19 -6.59 -2.84 -25.12
C LEU A 19 -7.24 -1.59 -25.75
N SER A 20 -6.47 -0.74 -26.44
CA SER A 20 -7.00 0.47 -27.09
C SER A 20 -8.22 0.21 -27.98
N PRO A 21 -8.25 -0.83 -28.84
CA PRO A 21 -9.43 -1.09 -29.69
C PRO A 21 -10.70 -1.36 -28.87
N ILE A 22 -10.55 -2.03 -27.72
CA ILE A 22 -11.66 -2.37 -26.83
C ILE A 22 -12.10 -1.14 -26.02
N ALA A 23 -11.14 -0.33 -25.56
CA ALA A 23 -11.41 0.92 -24.87
C ALA A 23 -12.18 1.91 -25.76
N ASP A 24 -11.78 2.02 -27.03
CA ASP A 24 -12.46 2.86 -28.04
C ASP A 24 -13.90 2.38 -28.29
N MET A 25 -14.10 1.05 -28.37
CA MET A 25 -15.45 0.47 -28.47
C MET A 25 -16.32 0.73 -27.24
N ALA A 26 -15.72 0.77 -26.05
CA ALA A 26 -16.40 1.08 -24.79
C ALA A 26 -16.64 2.58 -24.59
N GLY A 27 -16.04 3.44 -25.42
CA GLY A 27 -16.14 4.90 -25.30
C GLY A 27 -15.39 5.46 -24.08
N LEU A 28 -14.37 4.75 -23.57
CA LEU A 28 -13.59 5.16 -22.40
C LEU A 28 -12.14 5.50 -22.79
N PRO A 29 -11.53 6.53 -22.15
CA PRO A 29 -10.09 6.74 -22.21
C PRO A 29 -9.32 5.47 -21.78
N ILE A 30 -8.24 5.13 -22.49
CA ILE A 30 -7.48 3.88 -22.29
C ILE A 30 -6.93 3.72 -20.87
N ASP A 31 -6.54 4.82 -20.23
CA ASP A 31 -6.08 4.86 -18.84
C ASP A 31 -7.20 4.48 -17.86
N GLN A 32 -8.39 5.05 -18.03
CA GLN A 32 -9.58 4.74 -17.22
C GLN A 32 -10.05 3.30 -17.46
N PHE A 33 -10.03 2.85 -18.72
CA PHE A 33 -10.41 1.49 -19.08
C PHE A 33 -9.46 0.45 -18.45
N ASN A 34 -8.14 0.66 -18.58
CA ASN A 34 -7.15 -0.24 -17.99
C ASN A 34 -7.28 -0.29 -16.48
N PHE A 35 -7.45 0.87 -15.83
CA PHE A 35 -7.65 0.94 -14.39
C PHE A 35 -8.88 0.15 -13.94
N LEU A 36 -10.04 0.38 -14.57
CA LEU A 36 -11.29 -0.34 -14.25
C LEU A 36 -11.15 -1.84 -14.47
N LEU A 37 -10.56 -2.25 -15.59
CA LEU A 37 -10.31 -3.65 -15.88
C LEU A 37 -9.40 -4.28 -14.84
N SER A 38 -8.33 -3.59 -14.43
CA SER A 38 -7.40 -4.04 -13.40
C SER A 38 -8.10 -4.25 -12.05
N GLU A 39 -9.06 -3.40 -11.66
CA GLU A 39 -9.85 -3.60 -10.44
C GLU A 39 -10.74 -4.85 -10.53
N ILE A 40 -11.41 -5.08 -11.67
CA ILE A 40 -12.22 -6.28 -11.89
C ILE A 40 -11.33 -7.54 -11.85
N VAL A 41 -10.17 -7.49 -12.51
CA VAL A 41 -9.19 -8.59 -12.50
C VAL A 41 -8.66 -8.82 -11.09
N ALA A 42 -8.36 -7.76 -10.33
CA ALA A 42 -7.92 -7.87 -8.93
C ALA A 42 -8.98 -8.56 -8.06
N LEU A 43 -10.28 -8.26 -8.24
CA LEU A 43 -11.35 -8.95 -7.52
C LEU A 43 -11.41 -10.44 -7.84
N ILE A 44 -11.29 -10.82 -9.11
CA ILE A 44 -11.25 -12.23 -9.53
C ILE A 44 -10.00 -12.92 -8.95
N LEU A 45 -8.84 -12.26 -9.05
CA LEU A 45 -7.59 -12.76 -8.48
C LEU A 45 -7.68 -12.90 -6.96
N ALA A 46 -8.44 -12.06 -6.26
CA ALA A 46 -8.63 -12.17 -4.80
C ALA A 46 -9.39 -13.45 -4.44
N MET A 47 -10.42 -13.82 -5.22
CA MET A 47 -11.12 -15.09 -5.05
C MET A 47 -10.19 -16.29 -5.32
N CYS A 48 -9.39 -16.21 -6.38
CA CYS A 48 -8.39 -17.23 -6.70
C CYS A 48 -7.31 -17.34 -5.60
N PHE A 49 -6.78 -16.21 -5.14
CA PHE A 49 -5.77 -16.14 -4.08
C PHE A 49 -6.28 -16.79 -2.80
N ARG A 50 -7.53 -16.52 -2.40
CA ARG A 50 -8.16 -17.17 -1.24
C ARG A 50 -8.32 -18.68 -1.42
N ARG A 51 -8.68 -19.14 -2.63
CA ARG A 51 -8.94 -20.56 -2.91
C ARG A 51 -7.66 -21.40 -3.05
N PHE A 52 -6.67 -20.89 -3.78
CA PHE A 52 -5.46 -21.64 -4.13
C PHE A 52 -4.33 -21.48 -3.11
N LEU A 53 -4.28 -20.36 -2.40
CA LEU A 53 -3.29 -20.09 -1.36
C LEU A 53 -3.99 -19.85 -0.03
N PRO A 54 -4.60 -20.86 0.60
CA PRO A 54 -5.26 -20.67 1.89
C PRO A 54 -4.26 -20.17 2.94
N PRO A 55 -4.71 -19.34 3.90
CA PRO A 55 -3.86 -18.80 4.96
C PRO A 55 -3.43 -19.93 5.90
N LYS A 56 -2.20 -20.40 5.71
CA LYS A 56 -1.53 -21.43 6.49
C LYS A 56 -0.08 -20.98 6.71
N PRO A 57 0.56 -21.33 7.84
CA PRO A 57 1.94 -20.94 8.11
C PRO A 57 2.92 -21.34 6.99
N SER A 58 2.71 -22.49 6.35
CA SER A 58 3.54 -22.96 5.22
C SER A 58 3.44 -22.08 3.96
N ASN A 59 2.34 -21.32 3.83
CA ASN A 59 2.03 -20.53 2.65
C ASN A 59 2.33 -19.04 2.84
N THR A 60 2.72 -18.59 4.02
CA THR A 60 2.93 -17.17 4.33
C THR A 60 3.87 -16.50 3.32
N PHE A 61 5.04 -17.08 3.09
CA PHE A 61 6.00 -16.54 2.12
C PHE A 61 5.43 -16.49 0.70
N ALA A 62 4.78 -17.57 0.26
CA ALA A 62 4.16 -17.64 -1.06
C ALA A 62 3.03 -16.61 -1.24
N ARG A 63 2.23 -16.39 -0.18
CA ARG A 63 1.16 -15.39 -0.16
C ARG A 63 1.72 -13.98 -0.28
N HIS A 64 2.78 -13.66 0.46
CA HIS A 64 3.45 -12.36 0.33
C HIS A 64 4.01 -12.14 -1.07
N LEU A 65 4.73 -13.15 -1.59
CA LEU A 65 5.34 -13.09 -2.91
C LEU A 65 4.30 -12.92 -4.01
N VAL A 66 3.26 -13.75 -4.02
CA VAL A 66 2.20 -13.69 -5.04
C VAL A 66 1.42 -12.38 -4.93
N ALA A 67 1.10 -11.92 -3.72
CA ALA A 67 0.42 -10.64 -3.54
C ALA A 67 1.23 -9.47 -4.11
N SER A 68 2.55 -9.46 -3.85
CA SER A 68 3.49 -8.45 -4.36
C SER A 68 3.60 -8.48 -5.89
N LEU A 69 3.83 -9.68 -6.46
CA LEU A 69 4.03 -9.85 -7.90
C LEU A 69 2.80 -9.45 -8.70
N LEU A 70 1.61 -9.83 -8.23
CA LEU A 70 0.35 -9.44 -8.87
C LEU A 70 0.14 -7.93 -8.80
N GLY A 71 0.45 -7.28 -7.67
CA GLY A 71 0.26 -5.84 -7.56
C GLY A 71 1.26 -5.04 -8.37
N ILE A 72 2.52 -5.50 -8.47
CA ILE A 72 3.51 -4.92 -9.39
C ILE A 72 3.03 -5.08 -10.84
N ALA A 73 2.53 -6.26 -11.22
CA ALA A 73 2.04 -6.51 -12.57
C ALA A 73 0.85 -5.60 -12.93
N ILE A 74 -0.13 -5.47 -12.03
CA ILE A 74 -1.28 -4.57 -12.21
C ILE A 74 -0.84 -3.11 -12.29
N SER A 75 0.05 -2.67 -11.38
CA SER A 75 0.54 -1.29 -11.38
C SER A 75 1.32 -0.97 -12.64
N HIS A 76 2.16 -1.89 -13.11
CA HIS A 76 2.90 -1.71 -14.36
C HIS A 76 1.96 -1.68 -15.57
N PHE A 77 0.91 -2.51 -15.56
CA PHE A 77 -0.10 -2.49 -16.63
C PHE A 77 -0.83 -1.14 -16.72
N CYS A 78 -1.22 -0.56 -15.57
CA CYS A 78 -1.91 0.73 -15.51
C CYS A 78 -0.99 1.94 -15.69
N PHE A 79 0.21 1.95 -15.13
CA PHE A 79 1.04 3.17 -15.02
C PHE A 79 2.42 3.04 -15.70
N GLY A 80 2.72 1.89 -16.31
CA GLY A 80 3.97 1.67 -17.04
C GLY A 80 5.21 1.93 -16.20
N ALA A 81 6.15 2.71 -16.74
CA ALA A 81 7.39 3.04 -16.06
C ALA A 81 7.22 3.94 -14.83
N GLN A 82 6.07 4.60 -14.65
CA GLN A 82 5.86 5.48 -13.50
C GLN A 82 5.86 4.74 -12.16
N ILE A 83 5.69 3.40 -12.14
CA ILE A 83 5.79 2.58 -10.92
C ILE A 83 7.11 2.77 -10.16
N TRP A 84 8.17 3.25 -10.84
CA TRP A 84 9.44 3.59 -10.21
C TRP A 84 9.27 4.61 -9.08
N HIS A 85 8.28 5.51 -9.14
CA HIS A 85 7.99 6.42 -8.04
C HIS A 85 7.60 5.69 -6.75
N LEU A 86 6.77 4.65 -6.87
CA LEU A 86 6.36 3.82 -5.73
C LEU A 86 7.54 3.03 -5.17
N ILE A 87 8.37 2.45 -6.06
CA ILE A 87 9.55 1.66 -5.66
C ILE A 87 10.56 2.56 -4.94
N ILE A 88 10.95 3.68 -5.54
CA ILE A 88 11.96 4.60 -4.99
C ILE A 88 11.50 5.15 -3.64
N GLN A 89 10.27 5.66 -3.54
CA GLN A 89 9.75 6.20 -2.28
C GLN A 89 9.76 5.12 -1.18
N SER A 90 9.28 3.92 -1.49
CA SER A 90 9.18 2.82 -0.52
C SER A 90 10.56 2.30 -0.11
N SER A 91 11.50 2.17 -1.05
CA SER A 91 12.87 1.76 -0.75
C SER A 91 13.59 2.75 0.16
N ILE A 92 13.46 4.06 -0.10
CA ILE A 92 14.06 5.09 0.76
C ILE A 92 13.48 5.02 2.17
N VAL A 93 12.14 4.91 2.30
CA VAL A 93 11.51 4.80 3.63
C VAL A 93 11.93 3.53 4.37
N TYR A 94 12.05 2.40 3.67
CA TYR A 94 12.54 1.17 4.30
C TYR A 94 13.96 1.33 4.85
N LEU A 95 14.86 1.97 4.09
CA LEU A 95 16.20 2.30 4.57
C LEU A 95 16.17 3.26 5.76
N MET A 96 15.28 4.25 5.76
CA MET A 96 15.07 5.15 6.89
C MET A 96 14.60 4.42 8.14
N LEU A 97 13.69 3.44 8.01
CA LEU A 97 13.25 2.59 9.13
C LEU A 97 14.40 1.75 9.72
N LEU A 98 15.36 1.33 8.89
CA LEU A 98 16.52 0.55 9.34
C LEU A 98 17.59 1.40 10.02
N TRP A 99 17.81 2.64 9.57
CA TRP A 99 18.94 3.47 10.02
C TRP A 99 18.57 4.53 11.05
N ILE A 100 17.33 5.04 11.04
CA ILE A 100 16.91 6.11 11.94
C ILE A 100 16.33 5.50 13.23
N PRO A 101 16.77 5.95 14.42
CA PRO A 101 16.19 5.52 15.68
C PRO A 101 14.66 5.72 15.72
N PRO A 102 13.88 4.77 16.28
CA PRO A 102 12.41 4.84 16.29
C PRO A 102 11.86 6.14 16.87
N LYS A 103 12.55 6.74 17.85
CA LYS A 103 12.19 8.01 18.50
C LYS A 103 11.99 9.17 17.52
N HIS A 104 12.71 9.18 16.39
CA HIS A 104 12.67 10.28 15.42
C HIS A 104 12.21 9.83 14.02
N SER A 105 12.20 8.53 13.73
CA SER A 105 11.94 8.00 12.39
C SER A 105 10.58 8.41 11.84
N TYR A 106 9.52 8.42 12.65
CA TYR A 106 8.16 8.72 12.20
C TYR A 106 8.01 10.12 11.58
N LEU A 107 8.58 11.16 12.22
CA LEU A 107 8.45 12.55 11.74
C LEU A 107 9.31 12.78 10.49
N ILE A 108 10.52 12.22 10.47
CA ILE A 108 11.43 12.36 9.32
C ILE A 108 10.85 11.64 8.10
N ILE A 109 10.32 10.42 8.28
CA ILE A 109 9.64 9.66 7.22
C ILE A 109 8.39 10.42 6.75
N PHE A 110 7.59 10.98 7.66
CA PHE A 110 6.42 11.78 7.31
C PHE A 110 6.78 12.98 6.43
N ILE A 111 7.76 13.78 6.86
CA ILE A 111 8.22 14.96 6.10
C ILE A 111 8.74 14.53 4.72
N PHE A 112 9.59 13.48 4.67
CA PHE A 112 10.09 12.95 3.39
C PHE A 112 8.95 12.53 2.45
N CYS A 113 7.98 11.74 2.94
CA CYS A 113 6.89 11.26 2.11
C CYS A 113 6.01 12.40 1.59
N MET A 114 5.70 13.38 2.44
CA MET A 114 4.91 14.56 2.06
C MET A 114 5.64 15.42 1.02
N ILE A 115 6.96 15.64 1.17
CA ILE A 115 7.77 16.38 0.20
C ILE A 115 7.81 15.62 -1.14
N TYR A 116 8.08 14.31 -1.12
CA TYR A 116 8.16 13.49 -2.32
C TYR A 116 6.84 13.50 -3.10
N MET A 117 5.73 13.23 -2.41
CA MET A 117 4.38 13.26 -2.99
C MET A 117 4.05 14.64 -3.55
N SER A 118 4.36 15.71 -2.81
CA SER A 118 4.14 17.10 -3.26
C SER A 118 4.94 17.42 -4.53
N ALA A 119 6.20 17.00 -4.61
CA ALA A 119 7.01 17.19 -5.80
C ALA A 119 6.43 16.49 -7.04
N VAL A 120 5.91 15.26 -6.88
CA VAL A 120 5.23 14.54 -7.98
C VAL A 120 3.94 15.24 -8.39
N HIS A 121 3.13 15.73 -7.45
CA HIS A 121 1.92 16.49 -7.79
C HIS A 121 2.22 17.83 -8.47
N ILE A 122 3.25 18.55 -8.02
CA ILE A 122 3.70 19.80 -8.68
C ILE A 122 4.21 19.48 -10.09
N HIS A 123 5.01 18.43 -10.25
CA HIS A 123 5.46 17.99 -11.56
C HIS A 123 4.26 17.68 -12.48
N ARG A 124 3.27 16.93 -11.98
CA ARG A 124 2.00 16.66 -12.68
C ARG A 124 1.25 17.93 -13.07
N LEU A 125 1.20 18.92 -12.19
CA LEU A 125 0.56 20.21 -12.49
C LEU A 125 1.27 20.94 -13.64
N ILE A 126 2.59 20.78 -13.78
CA ILE A 126 3.38 21.43 -14.84
C ILE A 126 3.20 20.72 -16.19
N TYR A 127 3.27 19.39 -16.23
CA TYR A 127 3.24 18.66 -17.52
C TYR A 127 1.83 18.26 -17.99
N ASP A 128 0.84 18.21 -17.10
CA ASP A 128 -0.53 17.76 -17.41
C ASP A 128 -1.59 18.58 -16.66
N TYR A 129 -1.57 19.90 -16.88
CA TYR A 129 -2.46 20.84 -16.21
C TYR A 129 -3.92 20.69 -16.67
N GLY A 130 -4.84 20.45 -15.72
CA GLY A 130 -6.29 20.51 -15.95
C GLY A 130 -6.89 19.29 -16.68
N ASN A 131 -6.09 18.25 -16.93
CA ASN A 131 -6.57 17.00 -17.54
C ASN A 131 -6.99 15.97 -16.48
N TYR A 132 -7.96 15.13 -16.84
CA TYR A 132 -8.53 14.07 -15.97
C TYR A 132 -7.90 12.70 -16.23
N THR A 133 -6.64 12.67 -16.63
CA THR A 133 -5.86 11.45 -16.84
C THR A 133 -5.63 10.71 -15.52
N LEU A 134 -5.64 9.39 -15.54
CA LEU A 134 -5.14 8.60 -14.43
C LEU A 134 -3.60 8.55 -14.49
N ASP A 135 -2.99 8.95 -13.38
CA ASP A 135 -1.54 9.06 -13.22
C ASP A 135 -1.11 8.36 -11.92
N ILE A 136 0.16 7.98 -11.86
CA ILE A 136 0.77 7.34 -10.68
C ILE A 136 0.58 8.14 -9.39
N SER A 137 0.30 9.45 -9.46
CA SER A 137 0.02 10.27 -8.29
C SER A 137 -1.11 9.67 -7.42
N GLY A 138 -2.10 8.99 -8.02
CA GLY A 138 -3.17 8.28 -7.30
C GLY A 138 -2.62 7.22 -6.34
N PRO A 139 -2.02 6.13 -6.87
CA PRO A 139 -1.34 5.12 -6.08
C PRO A 139 -0.27 5.70 -5.11
N LEU A 140 0.43 6.76 -5.52
CA LEU A 140 1.46 7.40 -4.70
C LEU A 140 0.91 8.05 -3.43
N MET A 141 -0.31 8.60 -3.47
CA MET A 141 -0.98 9.10 -2.27
C MET A 141 -1.25 7.96 -1.27
N ILE A 142 -1.80 6.83 -1.75
CA ILE A 142 -2.07 5.66 -0.92
C ILE A 142 -0.76 5.09 -0.35
N ASN A 143 0.28 5.03 -1.16
CA ASN A 143 1.61 4.59 -0.73
C ASN A 143 2.17 5.50 0.36
N THR A 144 2.05 6.82 0.20
CA THR A 144 2.45 7.81 1.19
C THR A 144 1.73 7.57 2.51
N GLN A 145 0.40 7.39 2.49
CA GLN A 145 -0.39 7.08 3.69
C GLN A 145 0.09 5.79 4.36
N LYS A 146 0.34 4.72 3.59
CA LYS A 146 0.83 3.43 4.10
C LYS A 146 2.19 3.53 4.77
N LEU A 147 3.13 4.22 4.14
CA LEU A 147 4.48 4.42 4.64
C LEU A 147 4.49 5.26 5.93
N THR A 148 3.71 6.35 5.96
CA THR A 148 3.62 7.19 7.15
C THR A 148 2.91 6.47 8.29
N ALA A 149 1.81 5.76 8.01
CA ALA A 149 1.09 4.98 9.03
C ALA A 149 1.97 3.89 9.64
N LEU A 150 2.76 3.18 8.83
CA LEU A 150 3.75 2.22 9.31
C LEU A 150 4.79 2.87 10.22
N ALA A 151 5.31 4.04 9.85
CA ALA A 151 6.31 4.74 10.65
C ALA A 151 5.77 5.20 12.01
N PHE A 152 4.52 5.71 12.05
CA PHE A 152 3.84 6.04 13.31
C PHE A 152 3.55 4.80 14.16
N ALA A 153 3.08 3.71 13.55
CA ALA A 153 2.84 2.44 14.25
C ALA A 153 4.13 1.85 14.84
N PHE A 154 5.26 2.01 14.15
CA PHE A 154 6.58 1.62 14.64
C PHE A 154 7.05 2.48 15.83
N TYR A 155 6.79 3.79 15.78
CA TYR A 155 7.03 4.68 16.91
C TYR A 155 6.16 4.34 18.14
N ASP A 156 4.89 4.00 17.93
CA ASP A 156 3.99 3.56 19.00
C ASP A 156 4.47 2.24 19.64
N GLY A 157 5.02 1.31 18.83
CA GLY A 157 5.66 0.09 19.34
C GLY A 157 6.90 0.38 20.20
N TYR A 158 7.72 1.35 19.79
CA TYR A 158 8.84 1.84 20.61
C TYR A 158 8.34 2.45 21.94
N ARG A 159 7.34 3.34 21.91
CA ARG A 159 6.75 3.94 23.13
C ARG A 159 6.19 2.89 24.09
N SER A 160 5.58 1.82 23.57
CA SER A 160 5.11 0.70 24.38
C SER A 160 6.25 -0.04 25.09
N LYS A 161 7.38 -0.25 24.40
CA LYS A 161 8.59 -0.87 24.97
C LYS A 161 9.22 0.02 26.07
N GLU A 162 9.27 1.33 25.88
CA GLU A 162 9.77 2.29 26.89
C GLU A 162 8.87 2.34 28.13
N ARG A 163 7.54 2.38 27.96
CA ARG A 163 6.57 2.30 29.07
C ARG A 163 6.81 1.07 29.95
N THR A 164 7.09 -0.09 29.35
CA THR A 164 7.33 -1.34 30.11
C THR A 164 8.60 -1.25 30.96
N LYS A 165 9.58 -0.45 30.55
CA LYS A 165 10.78 -0.17 31.34
C LYS A 165 10.50 0.86 32.44
N GLU A 166 9.75 1.92 32.14
CA GLU A 166 9.42 3.00 33.06
C GLU A 166 8.43 2.59 34.17
N GLN A 167 7.50 1.68 33.87
CA GLN A 167 6.61 1.08 34.88
C GLN A 167 7.38 0.21 35.88
N ARG A 168 8.56 -0.32 35.51
CA ARG A 168 9.48 -0.95 36.49
C ARG A 168 10.22 0.09 37.35
N SER A 169 10.20 1.38 36.97
CA SER A 169 10.86 2.48 37.67
C SER A 169 9.90 3.52 38.29
N ASN A 170 8.60 3.20 38.47
CA ASN A 170 7.58 4.06 39.09
C ASN A 170 7.31 5.42 38.39
N GLU A 171 7.52 5.53 37.06
CA GLU A 171 7.14 6.73 36.30
C GLU A 171 5.91 6.44 35.41
N GLU A 172 4.85 7.24 35.60
CA GLU A 172 3.54 7.05 34.96
C GLU A 172 3.27 8.20 33.99
N HIS A 173 3.69 8.09 32.73
CA HIS A 173 3.35 9.14 31.74
C HIS A 173 3.30 8.75 30.24
N LEU A 174 3.24 7.47 29.88
CA LEU A 174 3.10 7.03 28.48
C LEU A 174 1.90 6.09 28.29
N THR A 175 0.71 6.64 28.09
CA THR A 175 -0.47 5.87 27.64
C THR A 175 -0.63 5.96 26.12
N LEU A 176 -0.94 4.83 25.49
CA LEU A 176 -1.35 4.72 24.09
C LEU A 176 -2.87 4.61 24.05
N SER A 177 -3.50 5.17 23.01
CA SER A 177 -4.92 4.91 22.73
C SER A 177 -5.14 3.44 22.36
N ASP A 178 -6.35 2.92 22.54
CA ASP A 178 -6.70 1.53 22.21
C ASP A 178 -6.37 1.16 20.76
N ASP A 179 -6.57 2.09 19.82
CA ASP A 179 -6.27 1.85 18.40
C ASP A 179 -4.76 1.82 18.14
N GLN A 180 -4.00 2.68 18.82
CA GLN A 180 -2.53 2.67 18.76
C GLN A 180 -1.97 1.37 19.34
N GLU A 181 -2.52 0.92 20.46
CA GLU A 181 -2.12 -0.32 21.12
C GLU A 181 -2.41 -1.54 20.23
N LYS A 182 -3.55 -1.54 19.52
CA LYS A 182 -3.86 -2.58 18.53
C LYS A 182 -2.89 -2.55 17.37
N GLN A 183 -2.64 -1.39 16.77
CA GLN A 183 -1.90 -1.25 15.50
C GLN A 183 -0.38 -1.13 15.65
N LYS A 184 0.15 -1.03 16.88
CA LYS A 184 1.60 -0.87 17.11
C LYS A 184 2.43 -1.98 16.47
N ILE A 185 3.59 -1.59 15.97
CA ILE A 185 4.59 -2.48 15.36
C ILE A 185 5.85 -2.42 16.20
N THR A 186 6.22 -3.55 16.80
CA THR A 186 7.37 -3.64 17.72
C THR A 186 8.69 -3.84 17.00
N ASP A 187 8.66 -4.52 15.87
CA ASP A 187 9.84 -5.02 15.17
C ASP A 187 9.78 -4.60 13.71
N ILE A 188 10.94 -4.35 13.12
CA ILE A 188 11.02 -3.86 11.74
C ILE A 188 10.49 -4.96 10.80
N PRO A 189 9.57 -4.64 9.87
CA PRO A 189 9.09 -5.58 8.87
C PRO A 189 10.25 -6.21 8.09
N THR A 190 10.16 -7.50 7.78
CA THR A 190 11.09 -8.11 6.83
C THR A 190 10.93 -7.48 5.44
N PRO A 191 11.95 -7.53 4.56
CA PRO A 191 11.85 -6.95 3.22
C PRO A 191 10.67 -7.49 2.42
N ILE A 192 10.32 -8.77 2.60
CA ILE A 192 9.22 -9.40 1.89
C ILE A 192 7.86 -8.96 2.44
N GLU A 193 7.70 -8.85 3.76
CA GLU A 193 6.47 -8.33 4.38
C GLU A 193 6.25 -6.87 3.99
N PHE A 194 7.31 -6.06 4.02
CA PHE A 194 7.26 -4.66 3.60
C PHE A 194 6.88 -4.54 2.12
N LEU A 195 7.59 -5.24 1.22
CA LEU A 195 7.30 -5.21 -0.21
C LEU A 195 5.85 -5.64 -0.49
N SER A 196 5.40 -6.70 0.18
CA SER A 196 4.06 -7.23 0.06
C SER A 196 3.00 -6.27 0.58
N TYR A 197 3.26 -5.61 1.71
CA TYR A 197 2.39 -4.56 2.21
C TYR A 197 2.32 -3.40 1.23
N ILE A 198 3.43 -2.98 0.63
CA ILE A 198 3.42 -1.89 -0.35
C ILE A 198 2.67 -2.28 -1.61
N PHE A 199 2.94 -3.45 -2.19
CA PHE A 199 2.45 -3.86 -3.51
C PHE A 199 1.37 -4.95 -3.49
N TYR A 200 0.54 -5.05 -2.45
CA TYR A 200 -0.57 -6.00 -2.51
C TYR A 200 -1.59 -5.62 -3.59
N PHE A 201 -1.95 -6.57 -4.44
CA PHE A 201 -2.75 -6.31 -5.63
C PHE A 201 -4.16 -5.78 -5.38
N HIS A 202 -4.79 -6.10 -4.24
CA HIS A 202 -6.17 -5.71 -3.92
C HIS A 202 -6.35 -4.24 -3.50
N GLY A 203 -5.27 -3.46 -3.37
CA GLY A 203 -5.40 -2.03 -2.96
C GLY A 203 -4.15 -1.22 -3.26
N ILE A 204 -3.42 -1.59 -4.32
CA ILE A 204 -2.28 -0.83 -4.82
C ILE A 204 -2.71 0.41 -5.60
N CYS A 205 -3.80 0.29 -6.38
CA CYS A 205 -4.30 1.33 -7.26
C CYS A 205 -5.28 2.28 -6.56
N VAL A 206 -6.25 1.70 -5.84
CA VAL A 206 -7.26 2.40 -5.06
C VAL A 206 -7.72 1.52 -3.91
N GLY A 207 -8.11 2.14 -2.81
CA GLY A 207 -8.68 1.44 -1.67
C GLY A 207 -8.56 2.26 -0.40
N PRO A 208 -9.31 1.91 0.65
CA PRO A 208 -9.06 2.48 1.97
C PRO A 208 -7.65 2.10 2.44
N LEU A 209 -7.05 2.96 3.26
CA LEU A 209 -5.80 2.65 3.94
C LEU A 209 -6.00 1.40 4.81
N CYS A 210 -5.21 0.37 4.52
CA CYS A 210 -5.08 -0.81 5.38
C CYS A 210 -3.81 -0.65 6.22
N PHE A 211 -3.91 -0.79 7.54
CA PHE A 211 -2.73 -0.72 8.41
C PHE A 211 -1.83 -1.95 8.21
N PHE A 212 -0.54 -1.78 8.47
CA PHE A 212 0.46 -2.84 8.27
C PHE A 212 0.14 -4.11 9.07
N LYS A 213 -0.31 -3.96 10.32
CA LYS A 213 -0.66 -5.10 11.16
C LYS A 213 -1.86 -5.86 10.63
N ASP A 214 -2.94 -5.17 10.28
CA ASP A 214 -4.14 -5.79 9.71
C ASP A 214 -3.81 -6.54 8.41
N TYR A 215 -2.90 -5.96 7.61
CA TYR A 215 -2.38 -6.62 6.42
C TYR A 215 -1.62 -7.92 6.72
N CYS A 216 -0.67 -7.89 7.66
CA CYS A 216 0.05 -9.08 8.09
C CYS A 216 -0.90 -10.14 8.64
N ASP A 217 -1.86 -9.74 9.48
CA ASP A 217 -2.85 -10.66 10.06
C ASP A 217 -3.68 -11.34 8.96
N PHE A 218 -4.07 -10.61 7.90
CA PHE A 218 -4.75 -11.16 6.73
C PHE A 218 -3.86 -12.11 5.90
N VAL A 219 -2.61 -11.73 5.64
CA VAL A 219 -1.71 -12.55 4.81
C VAL A 219 -1.31 -13.82 5.53
N GLU A 220 -1.04 -13.75 6.83
CA GLU A 220 -0.64 -14.90 7.63
C GLU A 220 -1.81 -15.74 8.14
N GLY A 221 -3.02 -15.17 8.18
CA GLY A 221 -4.22 -15.83 8.70
C GLY A 221 -4.41 -15.75 10.20
N ARG A 222 -3.67 -14.87 10.89
CA ARG A 222 -3.77 -14.70 12.35
C ARG A 222 -5.18 -14.27 12.76
N ASN A 223 -5.85 -13.50 11.91
CA ASN A 223 -7.24 -13.08 12.08
C ASN A 223 -8.26 -14.24 12.09
N LEU A 224 -7.90 -15.42 11.58
CA LEU A 224 -8.76 -16.61 11.56
C LEU A 224 -8.52 -17.55 12.75
N LEU A 225 -7.43 -17.35 13.50
CA LEU A 225 -7.05 -18.19 14.64
C LEU A 225 -7.66 -17.71 15.97
N VAL A 226 -8.30 -16.53 15.98
CA VAL A 226 -9.03 -16.03 17.15
C VAL A 226 -10.32 -16.83 17.29
N ILE A 227 -10.26 -17.92 18.08
CA ILE A 227 -11.47 -18.59 18.58
C ILE A 227 -12.16 -17.59 19.52
N PRO A 228 -13.44 -17.25 19.30
CA PRO A 228 -14.15 -16.38 20.23
C PRO A 228 -14.22 -17.06 21.59
N THR A 229 -13.67 -16.40 22.61
CA THR A 229 -13.67 -16.83 24.02
C THR A 229 -15.07 -16.93 24.62
N SER A 230 -16.12 -16.55 23.88
CA SER A 230 -17.53 -16.63 24.30
C SER A 230 -18.10 -18.05 24.41
N LYS A 231 -17.28 -19.10 24.23
CA LYS A 231 -17.70 -20.50 24.44
C LYS A 231 -17.07 -21.18 25.66
N ILE A 232 -16.18 -20.51 26.40
CA ILE A 232 -15.49 -21.12 27.56
C ILE A 232 -16.20 -20.78 28.88
N SER A 233 -17.08 -19.78 28.89
CA SER A 233 -17.82 -19.35 30.09
C SER A 233 -19.13 -20.09 30.35
N ASP A 234 -19.57 -20.98 29.45
CA ASP A 234 -20.86 -21.70 29.58
C ASP A 234 -20.69 -23.16 30.05
N GLU A 235 -19.46 -23.58 30.39
CA GLU A 235 -19.14 -24.95 30.85
C GLU A 235 -18.51 -25.01 32.26
N GLN A 236 -18.71 -23.99 33.11
CA GLN A 236 -18.35 -24.05 34.53
C GLN A 236 -19.52 -23.69 35.45
#